data_AF-A0AAW0C7C1-F1
#
_entry.id   AF-A0AAW0C7C1-F1
#
_cell.length_a   1.000
_cell.length_b   1.000
_cell.length_c   1.000
_cell.angle_alpha   90.00
_cell.angle_beta   90.00
_cell.angle_gamma   90.00
#
_symmetry.space_group_name_H-M   'P 1'
#
loop_
_entity.id
_entity.type
_entity.pdbx_description
1 polymer ?
#
loop_
_entity_poly.entity_id
_entity_poly.type
_entity_poly.pdbx_seq_one_letter_code
_entity_poly.pdbx_strand_id
1 'polypeptide(L)'
;MTQTTSIDSPPLCQVEKPKMAPTKTPTNYIRIVREKGGIEDRFIVDASINVKENVLPELDESERASGRRNLCVKTMGDCGKIDIDVEVKDGVPNAVGRKKVAIEVEAHKANALLRLHAPSLEARPLFRVHVTSGAGTIVVSIPRSTAGLVNITSTGRVIISDQLARETNTVNEDGCFRKLVVGPVSEWDEEDKDQFFIHAKHGRVYLRYNDELHEKPPAGLWAKALWIKSKL
;
A
#
# COMPACT_ATOMS: atom_id res chain seq x y z
N MET A 1 45.48 -13.05 -59.47
CA MET A 1 45.78 -13.00 -58.03
C MET A 1 44.54 -12.49 -57.31
N THR A 2 43.76 -13.41 -56.76
CA THR A 2 42.46 -13.19 -56.11
C THR A 2 42.67 -12.77 -54.66
N GLN A 3 42.21 -11.57 -54.30
CA GLN A 3 42.12 -11.15 -52.90
C GLN A 3 40.70 -11.38 -52.41
N THR A 4 40.55 -12.30 -51.45
CA THR A 4 39.30 -12.59 -50.74
C THR A 4 39.28 -11.75 -49.48
N THR A 5 38.44 -10.72 -49.44
CA THR A 5 38.19 -9.91 -48.24
C THR A 5 37.27 -10.68 -47.28
N SER A 6 37.75 -11.01 -46.08
CA SER A 6 36.91 -11.59 -45.02
C SER A 6 36.07 -10.49 -44.37
N ILE A 7 34.76 -10.72 -44.30
CA ILE A 7 33.81 -9.85 -43.61
C ILE A 7 33.74 -10.31 -42.16
N ASP A 8 34.35 -9.54 -41.27
CA ASP A 8 34.18 -9.70 -39.82
C ASP A 8 32.73 -9.37 -39.44
N SER A 9 32.03 -10.34 -38.87
CA SER A 9 30.68 -10.15 -38.35
C SER A 9 30.74 -9.46 -36.98
N PRO A 10 29.92 -8.44 -36.71
CA PRO A 10 29.90 -7.78 -35.41
C PRO A 10 29.37 -8.73 -34.33
N PRO A 11 29.85 -8.62 -33.08
CA PRO A 11 29.41 -9.47 -31.99
C PRO A 11 27.91 -9.26 -31.72
N LEU A 12 27.16 -10.37 -31.71
CA LEU A 12 25.76 -10.42 -31.32
C LEU A 12 25.57 -9.80 -29.93
N CYS A 13 24.81 -8.70 -29.86
CA CYS A 13 24.34 -8.11 -28.61
C CYS A 13 23.73 -9.20 -27.72
N GLN A 14 24.41 -9.51 -26.61
CA GLN A 14 23.85 -10.37 -25.59
C GLN A 14 22.69 -9.60 -24.93
N VAL A 15 21.47 -10.05 -25.18
CA VAL A 15 20.29 -9.62 -24.42
C VAL A 15 20.49 -10.12 -23.00
N GLU A 16 20.87 -9.21 -22.09
CA GLU A 16 20.95 -9.51 -20.66
C GLU A 16 19.58 -10.05 -20.20
N LYS A 17 19.56 -11.31 -19.75
CA LYS A 17 18.37 -11.89 -19.14
C LYS A 17 17.94 -11.00 -17.97
N PRO A 18 16.65 -10.67 -17.83
CA PRO A 18 16.16 -9.91 -16.70
C PRO A 18 16.62 -10.59 -15.40
N LYS A 19 17.44 -9.89 -14.62
CA LYS A 19 17.88 -10.35 -13.30
C LYS A 19 16.63 -10.48 -12.44
N MET A 20 16.09 -11.70 -12.33
CA MET A 20 14.93 -11.98 -11.48
C MET A 20 15.24 -11.47 -10.08
N ALA A 21 14.47 -10.49 -9.62
CA ALA A 21 14.62 -9.96 -8.28
C ALA A 21 14.49 -11.12 -7.27
N PRO A 22 15.33 -11.16 -6.23
CA PRO A 22 15.28 -12.26 -5.25
C PRO A 22 13.89 -12.32 -4.61
N THR A 23 13.29 -13.51 -4.61
CA THR A 23 12.01 -13.77 -3.97
C THR A 23 12.14 -13.50 -2.47
N LYS A 24 11.33 -12.60 -1.93
CA LYS A 24 11.34 -12.29 -0.50
C LYS A 24 10.67 -13.40 0.29
N THR A 25 11.26 -13.78 1.41
CA THR A 25 10.68 -14.77 2.33
C THR A 25 9.46 -14.18 3.04
N PRO A 26 8.31 -14.87 3.07
CA PRO A 26 7.15 -14.47 3.86
C PRO A 26 7.47 -14.43 5.36
N THR A 27 6.88 -13.48 6.08
CA THR A 27 7.00 -13.38 7.54
C THR A 27 5.73 -12.77 8.15
N ASN A 28 5.52 -12.96 9.45
CA ASN A 28 4.41 -12.37 10.18
C ASN A 28 4.78 -11.07 10.92
N TYR A 29 6.06 -10.69 10.91
CA TYR A 29 6.53 -9.50 11.62
C TYR A 29 7.63 -8.79 10.84
N ILE A 30 7.40 -7.52 10.53
CA ILE A 30 8.34 -6.62 9.87
C ILE A 30 8.23 -5.26 10.55
N ARG A 31 9.35 -4.74 11.07
CA ARG A 31 9.44 -3.38 11.61
C ARG A 31 10.64 -2.68 11.00
N ILE A 32 10.39 -1.62 10.24
CA ILE A 32 11.41 -0.79 9.62
C ILE A 32 11.16 0.65 10.02
N VAL A 33 12.10 1.21 10.78
CA VAL A 33 12.08 2.63 11.15
C VAL A 33 13.37 3.25 10.62
N ARG A 34 13.24 4.31 9.83
CA ARG A 34 14.37 4.97 9.19
C ARG A 34 14.37 6.46 9.51
N GLU A 35 15.46 6.94 10.10
CA GLU A 35 15.61 8.37 10.41
C GLU A 35 15.82 9.20 9.15
N LYS A 36 16.61 8.70 8.18
CA LYS A 36 16.96 9.42 6.95
C LYS A 36 16.80 8.54 5.72
N GLY A 37 16.29 9.12 4.64
CA GLY A 37 16.08 8.44 3.36
C GLY A 37 14.69 7.80 3.24
N GLY A 38 14.30 7.49 2.01
CA GLY A 38 13.03 6.84 1.71
C GLY A 38 13.09 5.32 1.92
N ILE A 39 11.93 4.67 1.97
CA ILE A 39 11.78 3.22 2.02
C ILE A 39 11.00 2.81 0.79
N GLU A 40 11.69 2.17 -0.16
CA GLU A 40 11.10 1.64 -1.38
C GLU A 40 11.33 0.14 -1.40
N ASP A 41 10.27 -0.64 -1.17
CA ASP A 41 10.44 -2.08 -0.98
C ASP A 41 9.15 -2.89 -1.16
N ARG A 42 9.30 -4.20 -1.36
CA ARG A 42 8.19 -5.15 -1.36
C ARG A 42 8.21 -6.00 -0.09
N PHE A 43 7.06 -6.36 0.44
CA PHE A 43 6.93 -7.23 1.61
C PHE A 43 5.93 -8.34 1.34
N ILE A 44 6.20 -9.51 1.89
CA ILE A 44 5.26 -10.64 1.86
C ILE A 44 4.88 -10.96 3.31
N VAL A 45 3.63 -10.71 3.65
CA VAL A 45 3.09 -10.89 5.01
C VAL A 45 2.27 -12.16 5.05
N ASP A 46 2.58 -13.03 6.01
CA ASP A 46 1.85 -14.27 6.24
C ASP A 46 1.49 -14.40 7.72
N ALA A 47 0.21 -14.19 8.04
CA ALA A 47 -0.33 -14.27 9.40
C ALA A 47 -0.42 -15.70 9.96
N SER A 48 -0.12 -16.71 9.15
CA SER A 48 -0.03 -18.11 9.60
C SER A 48 1.29 -18.39 10.31
N ILE A 49 2.34 -17.63 10.03
CA ILE A 49 3.68 -17.83 10.60
C ILE A 49 3.69 -17.40 12.07
N ASN A 50 4.07 -18.33 12.95
CA ASN A 50 4.32 -18.02 14.35
C ASN A 50 5.78 -17.57 14.52
N VAL A 51 5.99 -16.29 14.84
CA VAL A 51 7.31 -15.72 15.09
C VAL A 51 7.59 -15.83 16.59
N LYS A 52 8.67 -16.52 16.95
CA LYS A 52 9.05 -16.74 18.35
C LYS A 52 9.33 -15.40 19.05
N GLU A 53 8.93 -15.28 20.31
CA GLU A 53 9.08 -14.03 21.07
C GLU A 53 10.53 -13.57 21.20
N ASN A 54 11.49 -14.50 21.25
CA ASN A 54 12.91 -14.21 21.39
C ASN A 54 13.55 -13.56 20.15
N VAL A 55 12.88 -13.57 18.99
CA VAL A 55 13.35 -12.86 17.79
C VAL A 55 12.61 -11.53 17.57
N LEU A 56 11.57 -11.27 18.36
CA LEU A 56 10.82 -10.02 18.29
C LEU A 56 11.55 -8.95 19.10
N PRO A 57 11.58 -7.69 18.62
CA PRO A 57 12.07 -6.57 19.41
C PRO A 57 11.34 -6.48 20.75
N GLU A 58 12.06 -6.01 21.77
CA GLU A 58 11.46 -5.63 23.03
C GLU A 58 10.33 -4.62 22.77
N LEU A 59 9.24 -4.80 23.52
CA LEU A 59 8.13 -3.86 23.45
C LEU A 59 8.55 -2.58 24.16
N ASP A 60 8.25 -1.44 23.54
CA ASP A 60 8.31 -0.17 24.27
C ASP A 60 7.37 -0.24 25.49
N GLU A 61 7.67 0.46 26.58
CA GLU A 61 6.87 0.41 27.82
C GLU A 61 5.38 0.78 27.63
N SER A 62 5.08 1.46 26.52
CA SER A 62 3.73 1.86 26.11
C SER A 62 3.04 0.86 25.16
N GLU A 63 3.77 -0.10 24.58
CA GLU A 63 3.25 -1.06 23.61
C GLU A 63 2.93 -2.40 24.30
N ARG A 64 1.68 -2.86 24.21
CA ARG A 64 1.31 -4.21 24.67
C ARG A 64 1.65 -5.24 23.59
N ALA A 65 1.92 -6.49 23.98
CA ALA A 65 2.16 -7.59 23.04
C ALA A 65 1.02 -7.77 22.02
N SER A 66 -0.23 -7.52 22.43
CA SER A 66 -1.41 -7.53 21.56
C SER A 66 -1.48 -6.36 20.56
N GLY A 67 -0.63 -5.35 20.71
CA GLY A 67 -0.50 -4.20 19.82
C GLY A 67 0.45 -4.41 18.64
N ARG A 68 1.27 -5.47 18.67
CA ARG A 68 2.29 -5.73 17.62
C ARG A 68 1.64 -5.83 16.25
N ARG A 69 2.14 -5.01 15.33
CA ARG A 69 1.71 -5.00 13.93
C ARG A 69 2.45 -6.07 13.15
N ASN A 70 1.80 -6.62 12.12
CA ASN A 70 2.44 -7.56 11.21
C ASN A 70 3.46 -6.84 10.32
N LEU A 71 3.16 -5.59 9.95
CA LEU A 71 4.04 -4.70 9.20
C LEU A 71 3.99 -3.29 9.79
N CYS A 72 5.14 -2.72 10.12
CA CYS A 72 5.30 -1.36 10.58
C CYS A 72 6.46 -0.71 9.81
N VAL A 73 6.17 0.32 9.01
CA VAL A 73 7.15 1.04 8.19
C VAL A 73 7.05 2.53 8.50
N LYS A 74 8.12 3.11 9.05
CA LYS A 74 8.15 4.51 9.47
C LYS A 74 9.36 5.25 8.93
N THR A 75 9.17 6.49 8.52
CA THR A 75 10.25 7.46 8.27
C THR A 75 10.09 8.67 9.19
N MET A 76 11.17 9.02 9.89
CA MET A 76 11.15 10.13 10.87
C MET A 76 11.64 11.45 10.26
N GLY A 77 12.48 11.39 9.24
CA GLY A 77 13.06 12.57 8.60
C GLY A 77 12.14 13.26 7.60
N ASP A 78 12.47 14.52 7.30
CA ASP A 78 11.66 15.40 6.45
C ASP A 78 11.57 14.97 4.98
N CYS A 79 12.50 14.13 4.50
CA CYS A 79 12.56 13.68 3.10
C CYS A 79 12.29 12.18 2.90
N GLY A 80 11.80 11.48 3.92
CA GLY A 80 11.64 10.03 3.90
C GLY A 80 10.38 9.56 3.16
N LYS A 81 10.39 9.52 1.83
CA LYS A 81 9.31 8.92 1.03
C LYS A 81 9.13 7.44 1.38
N ILE A 82 7.89 6.97 1.51
CA ILE A 82 7.57 5.54 1.58
C ILE A 82 6.88 5.12 0.29
N ASP A 83 7.35 4.05 -0.33
CA ASP A 83 6.81 3.46 -1.56
C ASP A 83 6.87 1.93 -1.48
N ILE A 84 5.81 1.32 -0.97
CA ILE A 84 5.85 -0.10 -0.63
C ILE A 84 4.74 -0.91 -1.27
N ASP A 85 5.10 -2.13 -1.65
CA ASP A 85 4.21 -3.18 -2.11
C ASP A 85 4.07 -4.21 -1.01
N VAL A 86 2.84 -4.54 -0.60
CA VAL A 86 2.57 -5.50 0.45
C VAL A 86 1.69 -6.60 -0.11
N GLU A 87 2.24 -7.80 -0.23
CA GLU A 87 1.51 -9.00 -0.59
C GLU A 87 1.15 -9.77 0.67
N VAL A 88 -0.14 -9.87 0.97
CA VAL A 88 -0.62 -10.66 2.11
C VAL A 88 -1.00 -12.04 1.60
N LYS A 89 -0.44 -13.09 2.20
CA LYS A 89 -0.78 -14.49 1.89
C LYS A 89 -2.12 -14.89 2.49
N ASP A 90 -2.67 -15.98 1.96
CA ASP A 90 -3.92 -16.56 2.45
C ASP A 90 -3.86 -16.78 3.96
N GLY A 91 -4.92 -16.38 4.63
CA GLY A 91 -5.11 -16.71 6.03
C GLY A 91 -5.73 -18.10 6.10
N VAL A 92 -5.09 -19.05 6.78
CA VAL A 92 -5.77 -20.29 7.16
C VAL A 92 -7.02 -19.89 7.97
N PRO A 93 -8.23 -20.28 7.54
CA PRO A 93 -9.44 -20.06 8.32
C PRO A 93 -9.23 -20.67 9.70
N ASN A 94 -9.23 -19.86 10.75
CA ASN A 94 -9.10 -20.39 12.10
C ASN A 94 -10.50 -20.79 12.57
N ALA A 95 -10.61 -21.81 13.42
CA ALA A 95 -11.90 -22.27 13.97
C ALA A 95 -12.66 -21.18 14.76
N VAL A 96 -12.00 -20.05 15.06
CA VAL A 96 -12.47 -18.92 15.88
C VAL A 96 -12.60 -17.63 15.04
N GLY A 97 -12.58 -17.72 13.71
CA GLY A 97 -12.77 -16.57 12.81
C GLY A 97 -11.58 -16.26 11.91
N ARG A 98 -11.71 -15.19 11.11
CA ARG A 98 -10.69 -14.75 10.16
C ARG A 98 -9.51 -14.10 10.89
N LYS A 99 -8.28 -14.51 10.56
CA LYS A 99 -7.07 -13.84 11.08
C LYS A 99 -7.05 -12.37 10.66
N LYS A 100 -6.54 -11.50 11.53
CA LYS A 100 -6.37 -10.07 11.27
C LYS A 100 -4.92 -9.78 10.89
N VAL A 101 -4.72 -8.96 9.87
CA VAL A 101 -3.42 -8.42 9.46
C VAL A 101 -3.40 -6.92 9.68
N ALA A 102 -2.56 -6.48 10.61
CA ALA A 102 -2.37 -5.10 10.98
C ALA A 102 -1.13 -4.50 10.29
N ILE A 103 -1.34 -3.44 9.53
CA ILE A 103 -0.30 -2.74 8.76
C ILE A 103 -0.27 -1.28 9.20
N GLU A 104 0.93 -0.76 9.47
CA GLU A 104 1.16 0.63 9.83
C GLU A 104 2.23 1.24 8.92
N VAL A 105 1.89 2.36 8.28
CA VAL A 105 2.76 3.13 7.41
C VAL A 105 2.74 4.58 7.87
N GLU A 106 3.90 5.12 8.24
CA GLU A 106 4.00 6.49 8.76
C GLU A 106 5.13 7.25 8.09
N ALA A 107 4.80 8.32 7.36
CA ALA A 107 5.77 9.23 6.78
C ALA A 107 5.69 10.61 7.46
N HIS A 108 6.79 11.10 8.04
CA HIS A 108 6.74 12.34 8.81
C HIS A 108 6.35 13.58 7.96
N LYS A 109 7.11 13.91 6.90
CA LYS A 109 6.81 15.02 5.97
C LYS A 109 7.01 14.64 4.50
N ALA A 110 6.65 13.41 4.16
CA ALA A 110 6.83 12.91 2.81
C ALA A 110 5.62 12.11 2.30
N ASN A 111 5.68 11.77 1.02
CA ASN A 111 4.68 10.93 0.37
C ASN A 111 4.71 9.51 0.94
N ALA A 112 3.54 8.91 1.08
CA ALA A 112 3.38 7.50 1.46
C ALA A 112 2.54 6.79 0.39
N LEU A 113 3.15 5.84 -0.31
CA LEU A 113 2.51 5.02 -1.32
C LEU A 113 2.45 3.58 -0.78
N LEU A 114 1.24 3.08 -0.57
CA LEU A 114 0.98 1.71 -0.16
C LEU A 114 0.17 1.01 -1.26
N ARG A 115 0.70 -0.09 -1.78
CA ARG A 115 0.01 -1.01 -2.69
C ARG A 115 -0.22 -2.31 -1.96
N LEU A 116 -1.47 -2.56 -1.59
CA LEU A 116 -1.87 -3.77 -0.87
C LEU A 116 -2.40 -4.79 -1.87
N HIS A 117 -1.83 -5.99 -1.84
CA HIS A 117 -2.23 -7.14 -2.62
C HIS A 117 -2.71 -8.23 -1.67
N ALA A 118 -3.82 -8.85 -2.05
CA ALA A 118 -4.42 -9.92 -1.30
C ALA A 118 -5.00 -10.96 -2.26
N PRO A 119 -5.10 -12.22 -1.82
CA PRO A 119 -5.84 -13.26 -2.51
C PRO A 119 -7.35 -12.98 -2.44
N SER A 120 -8.15 -13.88 -3.00
CA SER A 120 -9.61 -13.73 -3.10
C SER A 120 -10.28 -13.55 -1.73
N LEU A 121 -11.51 -13.00 -1.73
CA LEU A 121 -12.26 -12.63 -0.53
C LEU A 121 -12.44 -13.77 0.49
N GLU A 122 -12.51 -15.02 0.02
CA GLU A 122 -12.85 -16.18 0.85
C GLU A 122 -11.69 -16.67 1.73
N ALA A 123 -10.46 -16.53 1.25
CA ALA A 123 -9.26 -17.07 1.89
C ALA A 123 -8.35 -16.00 2.51
N ARG A 124 -8.67 -14.71 2.35
CA ARG A 124 -7.83 -13.62 2.85
C ARG A 124 -8.11 -13.26 4.32
N PRO A 125 -7.08 -12.81 5.06
CA PRO A 125 -7.28 -12.21 6.38
C PRO A 125 -8.03 -10.87 6.29
N LEU A 126 -8.58 -10.44 7.43
CA LEU A 126 -9.14 -9.10 7.62
C LEU A 126 -8.03 -8.06 7.75
N PHE A 127 -8.16 -6.93 7.08
CA PHE A 127 -7.15 -5.87 7.12
C PHE A 127 -7.45 -4.84 8.18
N ARG A 128 -6.42 -4.43 8.92
CA ARG A 128 -6.41 -3.22 9.75
C ARG A 128 -5.22 -2.36 9.37
N VAL A 129 -5.45 -1.37 8.52
CA VAL A 129 -4.39 -0.58 7.90
C VAL A 129 -4.42 0.85 8.43
N HIS A 130 -3.28 1.33 8.91
CA HIS A 130 -3.06 2.71 9.31
C HIS A 130 -2.02 3.34 8.39
N VAL A 131 -2.39 4.41 7.69
CA VAL A 131 -1.47 5.16 6.82
C VAL A 131 -1.50 6.63 7.22
N THR A 132 -0.37 7.12 7.71
CA THR A 132 -0.23 8.49 8.21
C THR A 132 0.84 9.23 7.43
N SER A 133 0.56 10.49 7.08
CA SER A 133 1.55 11.42 6.57
C SER A 133 1.37 12.81 7.18
N GLY A 134 2.44 13.40 7.72
CA GLY A 134 2.39 14.76 8.25
C GLY A 134 2.38 15.84 7.16
N ALA A 135 3.02 15.57 6.03
CA ALA A 135 2.95 16.42 4.84
C ALA A 135 3.21 15.61 3.57
N GLY A 136 2.48 15.90 2.49
CA GLY A 136 2.68 15.26 1.19
C GLY A 136 1.44 14.52 0.68
N THR A 137 1.65 13.53 -0.17
CA THR A 137 0.56 12.76 -0.79
C THR A 137 0.54 11.34 -0.25
N ILE A 138 -0.62 10.90 0.22
CA ILE A 138 -0.89 9.50 0.51
C ILE A 138 -1.57 8.87 -0.70
N VAL A 139 -1.04 7.76 -1.19
CA VAL A 139 -1.70 6.91 -2.19
C VAL A 139 -1.88 5.53 -1.58
N VAL A 140 -3.13 5.11 -1.39
CA VAL A 140 -3.46 3.77 -0.93
C VAL A 140 -4.15 3.04 -2.07
N SER A 141 -3.57 1.92 -2.49
CA SER A 141 -4.16 1.04 -3.49
C SER A 141 -4.59 -0.25 -2.78
N ILE A 142 -5.89 -0.54 -2.80
CA ILE A 142 -6.50 -1.66 -2.06
C ILE A 142 -6.91 -2.79 -3.02
N PRO A 143 -6.99 -4.05 -2.56
CA PRO A 143 -7.55 -5.14 -3.35
C PRO A 143 -9.04 -4.93 -3.66
N ARG A 144 -9.54 -5.41 -4.81
CA ARG A 144 -11.00 -5.44 -5.10
C ARG A 144 -11.81 -6.28 -4.12
N SER A 145 -11.17 -7.24 -3.48
CA SER A 145 -11.77 -8.05 -2.44
C SER A 145 -11.98 -7.27 -1.13
N THR A 146 -11.58 -6.00 -1.03
CA THR A 146 -11.79 -5.19 0.17
C THR A 146 -13.28 -4.98 0.44
N ALA A 147 -13.68 -5.24 1.68
CA ALA A 147 -15.05 -5.05 2.14
C ALA A 147 -15.03 -4.53 3.58
N GLY A 148 -15.41 -3.27 3.78
CA GLY A 148 -15.35 -2.65 5.10
C GLY A 148 -15.28 -1.12 5.09
N LEU A 149 -14.58 -0.58 6.08
CA LEU A 149 -14.50 0.85 6.37
C LEU A 149 -13.21 1.49 5.93
N VAL A 150 -13.35 2.70 5.39
CA VAL A 150 -12.23 3.61 5.18
C VAL A 150 -12.53 4.94 5.87
N ASN A 151 -11.79 5.21 6.94
CA ASN A 151 -11.81 6.47 7.66
C ASN A 151 -10.65 7.33 7.15
N ILE A 152 -10.96 8.49 6.61
CA ILE A 152 -9.99 9.40 6.02
C ILE A 152 -10.06 10.72 6.77
N THR A 153 -8.93 11.17 7.31
CA THR A 153 -8.77 12.51 7.86
C THR A 153 -7.73 13.25 7.03
N SER A 154 -8.13 14.30 6.33
CA SER A 154 -7.22 15.09 5.49
C SER A 154 -7.63 16.56 5.44
N THR A 155 -6.66 17.46 5.63
CA THR A 155 -6.88 18.91 5.40
C THR A 155 -6.83 19.28 3.92
N GLY A 156 -6.31 18.39 3.06
CA GLY A 156 -6.29 18.59 1.62
C GLY A 156 -7.32 17.72 0.91
N ARG A 157 -7.16 17.62 -0.42
CA ARG A 157 -8.15 16.94 -1.26
C ARG A 157 -8.07 15.43 -1.10
N VAL A 158 -9.22 14.81 -0.86
CA VAL A 158 -9.43 13.36 -0.94
C VAL A 158 -9.97 13.01 -2.32
N ILE A 159 -9.27 12.11 -3.02
CA ILE A 159 -9.59 11.68 -4.38
C ILE A 159 -9.75 10.17 -4.34
N ILE A 160 -10.95 9.71 -4.72
CA ILE A 160 -11.30 8.30 -4.86
C ILE A 160 -11.35 8.03 -6.35
N SER A 161 -10.75 6.95 -6.82
CA SER A 161 -10.80 6.59 -8.24
C SER A 161 -12.23 6.34 -8.70
N ASP A 162 -12.51 6.56 -10.00
CA ASP A 162 -13.85 6.37 -10.55
C ASP A 162 -14.36 4.93 -10.41
N GLN A 163 -13.46 3.95 -10.44
CA GLN A 163 -13.84 2.55 -10.28
C GLN A 163 -14.19 2.23 -8.83
N LEU A 164 -13.35 2.64 -7.89
CA LEU A 164 -13.65 2.48 -6.47
C LEU A 164 -14.89 3.27 -6.06
N ALA A 165 -15.06 4.50 -6.57
CA ALA A 165 -16.20 5.35 -6.28
C ALA A 165 -17.55 4.68 -6.57
N ARG A 166 -17.63 3.83 -7.61
CA ARG A 166 -18.85 3.07 -7.96
C ARG A 166 -19.22 2.00 -6.94
N GLU A 167 -18.24 1.52 -6.19
CA GLU A 167 -18.38 0.45 -5.19
C GLU A 167 -18.26 0.98 -3.75
N THR A 168 -18.33 2.31 -3.60
CA THR A 168 -18.25 2.97 -2.30
C THR A 168 -19.41 3.90 -2.03
N ASN A 169 -19.79 4.00 -0.76
CA ASN A 169 -20.72 5.00 -0.27
C ASN A 169 -20.07 5.84 0.82
N THR A 170 -20.27 7.16 0.76
CA THR A 170 -19.89 8.05 1.87
C THR A 170 -20.96 7.99 2.94
N VAL A 171 -20.60 7.54 4.15
CA VAL A 171 -21.50 7.42 5.29
C VAL A 171 -21.48 8.68 6.16
N ASN A 172 -20.31 9.30 6.29
CA ASN A 172 -20.16 10.55 7.04
C ASN A 172 -19.09 11.43 6.39
N GLU A 173 -19.32 12.73 6.41
CA GLU A 173 -18.37 13.75 5.99
C GLU A 173 -18.54 14.96 6.89
N ASP A 174 -17.51 15.26 7.69
CA ASP A 174 -17.49 16.39 8.63
C ASP A 174 -16.12 17.08 8.57
N GLY A 175 -16.09 18.26 7.96
CA GLY A 175 -14.88 19.05 7.77
C GLY A 175 -13.77 18.28 7.04
N CYS A 176 -12.68 17.97 7.77
CA CYS A 176 -11.53 17.24 7.24
C CYS A 176 -11.70 15.71 7.33
N PHE A 177 -12.80 15.22 7.88
CA PHE A 177 -13.07 13.81 8.11
C PHE A 177 -14.07 13.26 7.10
N ARG A 178 -13.79 12.06 6.56
CA ARG A 178 -14.69 11.31 5.68
C ARG A 178 -14.67 9.83 6.06
N LYS A 179 -15.85 9.25 6.26
CA LYS A 179 -16.07 7.81 6.50
C LYS A 179 -16.74 7.20 5.28
N LEU A 180 -16.06 6.24 4.66
CA LEU A 180 -16.51 5.52 3.49
C LEU A 180 -16.76 4.05 3.82
N VAL A 181 -17.74 3.48 3.15
CA VAL A 181 -17.98 2.04 3.09
C VAL A 181 -17.57 1.54 1.71
N VAL A 182 -16.79 0.47 1.66
CA VAL A 182 -16.33 -0.19 0.42
C VAL A 182 -16.91 -1.59 0.36
N GLY A 183 -17.44 -1.98 -0.80
CA GLY A 183 -17.94 -3.34 -1.05
C GLY A 183 -19.32 -3.62 -0.45
N PRO A 184 -19.84 -4.86 -0.61
CA PRO A 184 -21.18 -5.22 -0.16
C PRO A 184 -21.25 -5.29 1.36
N VAL A 185 -22.27 -4.63 1.92
CA VAL A 185 -22.54 -4.58 3.36
C VAL A 185 -23.98 -4.99 3.61
N SER A 186 -24.17 -6.23 4.06
CA SER A 186 -25.48 -6.72 4.52
C SER A 186 -25.67 -6.48 6.01
N GLU A 187 -24.65 -6.76 6.82
CA GLU A 187 -24.66 -6.59 8.28
C GLU A 187 -23.33 -5.97 8.74
N TRP A 188 -23.44 -5.03 9.67
CA TRP A 188 -22.33 -4.20 10.12
C TRP A 188 -21.80 -4.65 11.47
N ASP A 189 -20.89 -5.62 11.44
CA ASP A 189 -20.00 -5.91 12.56
C ASP A 189 -18.62 -5.31 12.25
N GLU A 190 -18.22 -4.27 12.99
CA GLU A 190 -16.93 -3.60 12.79
C GLU A 190 -15.75 -4.56 13.00
N GLU A 191 -15.91 -5.63 13.79
CA GLU A 191 -14.81 -6.56 14.09
C GLU A 191 -14.52 -7.54 12.96
N ASP A 192 -15.47 -7.76 12.05
CA ASP A 192 -15.43 -8.75 10.98
C ASP A 192 -15.28 -8.15 9.58
N LYS A 193 -14.86 -6.88 9.50
CA LYS A 193 -14.65 -6.14 8.25
C LYS A 193 -13.25 -5.55 8.18
N ASP A 194 -12.84 -5.19 6.97
CA ASP A 194 -11.61 -4.44 6.81
C ASP A 194 -11.74 -3.04 7.39
N GLN A 195 -10.65 -2.53 7.96
CA GLN A 195 -10.57 -1.20 8.53
C GLN A 195 -9.34 -0.49 7.98
N PHE A 196 -9.57 0.65 7.33
CA PHE A 196 -8.52 1.54 6.85
C PHE A 196 -8.64 2.88 7.57
N PHE A 197 -7.52 3.35 8.10
CA PHE A 197 -7.38 4.63 8.77
C PHE A 197 -6.30 5.42 8.04
N ILE A 198 -6.70 6.45 7.30
CA ILE A 198 -5.82 7.25 6.46
C ILE A 198 -5.79 8.66 7.03
N HIS A 199 -4.63 9.12 7.48
CA HIS A 199 -4.46 10.44 8.09
C HIS A 199 -3.39 11.25 7.38
N ALA A 200 -3.81 12.29 6.65
CA ALA A 200 -2.93 13.24 5.97
C ALA A 200 -3.06 14.63 6.59
N LYS A 201 -2.12 15.01 7.46
CA LYS A 201 -2.18 16.29 8.19
C LYS A 201 -2.13 17.50 7.26
N HIS A 202 -1.18 17.53 6.31
CA HIS A 202 -1.06 18.57 5.28
C HIS A 202 -0.82 17.93 3.92
N GLY A 203 -1.87 17.40 3.32
CA GLY A 203 -1.67 16.51 2.19
C GLY A 203 -2.91 16.13 1.42
N ARG A 204 -2.71 15.44 0.31
CA ARG A 204 -3.80 14.85 -0.47
C ARG A 204 -3.85 13.36 -0.23
N VAL A 205 -5.04 12.79 -0.35
CA VAL A 205 -5.25 11.35 -0.26
C VAL A 205 -5.78 10.86 -1.61
N TYR A 206 -5.17 9.80 -2.12
CA TYR A 206 -5.65 9.07 -3.28
C TYR A 206 -5.96 7.64 -2.88
N LEU A 207 -7.19 7.22 -3.09
CA LEU A 207 -7.67 5.87 -2.79
C LEU A 207 -8.19 5.24 -4.09
N ARG A 208 -7.79 4.00 -4.35
CA ARG A 208 -8.09 3.28 -5.60
C ARG A 208 -7.90 1.77 -5.45
N TYR A 209 -8.31 0.99 -6.44
CA TYR A 209 -7.92 -0.41 -6.51
C TYR A 209 -6.46 -0.59 -6.97
N ASN A 210 -5.86 -1.72 -6.57
CA ASN A 210 -4.46 -2.06 -6.85
C ASN A 210 -4.20 -2.51 -8.30
N ASP A 211 -5.23 -2.91 -9.03
CA ASP A 211 -5.20 -3.27 -10.45
C ASP A 211 -5.44 -2.07 -11.37
N GLU A 212 -5.82 -0.91 -10.81
CA GLU A 212 -6.01 0.32 -11.58
C GLU A 212 -4.66 0.93 -12.00
N LEU A 213 -4.59 1.37 -13.26
CA LEU A 213 -3.44 2.10 -13.78
C LEU A 213 -3.19 3.35 -12.94
N HIS A 214 -1.93 3.58 -12.58
CA HIS A 214 -1.54 4.78 -11.87
C HIS A 214 -1.46 5.97 -12.81
N GLU A 215 -2.60 6.61 -13.03
CA GLU A 215 -2.63 7.96 -13.53
C GLU A 215 -2.19 8.87 -12.38
N LYS A 216 -0.88 9.17 -12.32
CA LYS A 216 -0.41 10.25 -11.45
C LYS A 216 -1.25 11.48 -11.81
N PRO A 217 -1.98 12.07 -10.85
CA PRO A 217 -2.66 13.33 -11.09
C PRO A 217 -1.60 14.31 -11.58
N PRO A 218 -1.85 15.02 -12.68
CA PRO A 218 -0.85 15.89 -13.23
C PRO A 218 -0.39 16.90 -12.17
N ALA A 219 0.89 16.88 -11.84
CA ALA A 219 1.46 17.79 -10.87
C ALA A 219 1.58 19.18 -11.49
N GLY A 220 0.67 20.09 -11.12
CA GLY A 220 0.79 21.52 -11.40
C GLY A 220 -0.25 22.11 -12.37
N LEU A 221 -0.43 23.43 -12.28
CA LEU A 221 -1.34 24.24 -13.09
C LEU A 221 -1.10 24.11 -14.61
N TRP A 222 0.11 23.72 -15.02
CA TRP A 222 0.51 23.62 -16.43
C TRP A 222 0.01 22.37 -17.16
N ALA A 223 -0.44 21.35 -16.43
CA ALA A 223 -0.90 20.12 -17.06
C ALA A 223 -2.39 20.08 -17.43
N LYS A 224 -3.18 21.09 -17.00
CA LYS A 224 -4.55 21.28 -17.50
C LYS A 224 -4.58 21.56 -19.02
N ALA A 225 -3.51 22.14 -19.57
CA ALA A 225 -3.42 22.45 -21.01
C ALA A 225 -3.24 21.20 -21.90
N LEU A 226 -2.68 20.11 -21.36
CA LEU A 226 -2.52 18.84 -22.08
C LEU A 226 -3.79 17.99 -22.03
N TRP A 227 -4.57 18.07 -20.94
CA TRP A 227 -5.80 17.29 -20.78
C TRP A 227 -6.95 17.77 -21.69
N ILE A 228 -6.98 19.06 -22.03
CA ILE A 228 -7.98 19.60 -22.98
C ILE A 228 -7.66 19.14 -24.43
N LYS A 229 -6.39 18.89 -24.77
CA LYS A 229 -5.98 18.51 -26.13
C LYS A 229 -6.13 17.02 -26.45
N SER A 230 -6.31 16.15 -25.46
CA SER A 230 -6.53 14.71 -25.68
C SER A 230 -8.01 14.30 -25.71
N LYS A 231 -8.92 15.27 -25.59
CA LYS A 231 -10.38 15.08 -25.68
C LYS A 231 -11.02 15.83 -26.85
N LEU A 232 -10.21 16.35 -27.76
CA LEU A 232 -10.61 16.94 -29.04
C LEU A 232 -10.14 16.04 -30.18
#